data_AF-A0A6G3T058-F1
#
_entry.id   AF-A0A6G3T058-F1
#
_cell.length_a   1.000
_cell.length_b   1.000
_cell.length_c   1.000
_cell.angle_alpha   90.00
_cell.angle_beta   90.00
_cell.angle_gamma   90.00
#
_symmetry.space_group_name_H-M   'P 1'
#
loop_
_entity.id
_entity.type
_entity.pdbx_description
1 polymer ?
#
loop_
_entity_poly.entity_id
_entity_poly.type
_entity_poly.pdbx_seq_one_letter_code
_entity_poly.pdbx_strand_id
1 'polypeptide(L)'
;ERDAALHEARKAAKRARYAGEAARPALGKPAKRFTRRVKAVQTVLGDHQDSVVAREALRMLAIQAHAAGETAFTWGLLYGQEEAAAEARERELPEVWARASAPGLRADLRA
;
A
#
# COMPACT_ATOMS: atom_id res chain seq x y z
N GLU A 1 1.62 0.19 15.84
CA GLU A 1 1.91 -1.21 15.45
C GLU A 1 1.28 -1.60 14.10
N ARG A 2 0.00 -1.31 13.88
CA ARG A 2 -0.71 -1.68 12.65
C ARG A 2 -0.13 -1.06 11.36
N ASP A 3 0.09 0.25 11.32
CA ASP A 3 0.69 0.93 10.15
C ASP A 3 2.10 0.39 9.85
N ALA A 4 2.90 0.11 10.88
CA ALA A 4 4.21 -0.51 10.72
C ALA A 4 4.11 -1.93 10.14
N ALA A 5 3.14 -2.73 10.58
CA ALA A 5 2.89 -4.06 10.01
C ALA A 5 2.46 -3.97 8.52
N LEU A 6 1.61 -3.01 8.17
CA LEU A 6 1.20 -2.76 6.78
C LEU A 6 2.37 -2.27 5.92
N HIS A 7 3.26 -1.45 6.49
CA HIS A 7 4.49 -1.03 5.84
C HIS A 7 5.44 -2.21 5.57
N GLU A 8 5.64 -3.11 6.54
CA GLU A 8 6.43 -4.33 6.33
C GLU A 8 5.81 -5.24 5.26
N ALA A 9 4.48 -5.38 5.27
CA ALA A 9 3.74 -6.10 4.25
C ALA A 9 3.94 -5.48 2.85
N ARG A 10 3.96 -4.13 2.74
CA ARG A 10 4.26 -3.41 1.48
C ARG A 10 5.64 -3.78 0.96
N LYS A 11 6.65 -3.77 1.84
CA LYS A 11 8.03 -4.15 1.48
C LYS A 11 8.10 -5.61 1.02
N ALA A 12 7.40 -6.52 1.70
CA ALA A 12 7.32 -7.93 1.29
C ALA A 12 6.64 -8.09 -0.07
N ALA A 13 5.51 -7.41 -0.32
CA ALA A 13 4.83 -7.42 -1.61
C ALA A 13 5.72 -6.89 -2.74
N LYS A 14 6.47 -5.80 -2.50
CA LYS A 14 7.43 -5.26 -3.46
C LYS A 14 8.52 -6.27 -3.82
N ARG A 15 9.11 -6.94 -2.81
CA ARG A 15 10.12 -8.00 -3.04
C ARG A 15 9.54 -9.17 -3.84
N ALA A 16 8.35 -9.65 -3.47
CA ALA A 16 7.69 -10.74 -4.18
C ALA A 16 7.37 -10.38 -5.64
N ARG A 17 6.92 -9.14 -5.90
CA ARG A 17 6.69 -8.65 -7.26
C ARG A 17 7.98 -8.67 -8.07
N TYR A 18 9.09 -8.15 -7.53
CA TYR A 18 10.37 -8.15 -8.22
C TYR A 18 10.90 -9.55 -8.50
N ALA A 19 10.74 -10.48 -7.56
CA ALA A 19 11.08 -11.88 -7.80
C ALA A 19 10.24 -12.47 -8.96
N GLY A 20 8.95 -12.18 -9.00
CA GLY A 20 8.07 -12.58 -10.10
C GLY A 20 8.45 -11.96 -11.45
N GLU A 21 8.85 -10.69 -11.46
CA GLU A 21 9.35 -10.01 -12.67
C GLU A 21 10.65 -10.63 -13.18
N ALA A 22 11.59 -10.91 -12.27
CA ALA A 22 12.87 -11.55 -12.58
C ALA A 22 12.69 -12.99 -13.08
N ALA A 23 11.69 -13.73 -12.57
CA ALA A 23 11.39 -15.10 -12.99
C ALA A 23 10.63 -15.17 -14.33
N ARG A 24 10.15 -14.05 -14.86
CA ARG A 24 9.33 -14.02 -16.08
C ARG A 24 10.00 -14.65 -17.32
N PRO A 25 11.31 -14.48 -17.59
CA PRO A 25 11.96 -15.14 -18.73
C PRO A 25 11.93 -16.67 -18.65
N ALA A 26 12.00 -17.24 -17.44
CA ALA A 26 11.96 -18.69 -17.23
C ALA A 26 10.53 -19.24 -17.14
N LEU A 27 9.63 -18.55 -16.43
CA LEU A 27 8.31 -19.06 -16.08
C LEU A 27 7.16 -18.44 -16.88
N GLY A 28 7.43 -17.51 -17.79
CA GLY A 28 6.46 -16.98 -18.74
C GLY A 28 5.15 -16.43 -18.14
N LYS A 29 4.01 -16.99 -18.57
CA LYS A 29 2.66 -16.52 -18.23
C LYS A 29 2.33 -16.68 -16.72
N PRO A 30 2.63 -17.81 -16.07
CA PRO A 30 2.53 -17.94 -14.61
C PRO A 30 3.15 -16.78 -13.81
N ALA A 31 4.44 -16.48 -14.05
CA ALA A 31 5.14 -15.40 -13.37
C ALA A 31 4.51 -14.03 -13.64
N LYS A 32 4.05 -13.77 -14.88
CA LYS A 32 3.31 -12.54 -15.22
C LYS A 32 2.01 -12.43 -14.42
N ARG A 33 1.25 -13.52 -14.30
CA ARG A 33 -0.03 -13.55 -13.57
C ARG A 33 0.18 -13.31 -12.08
N PHE A 34 1.18 -13.98 -11.49
CA PHE A 34 1.57 -13.77 -10.10
C PHE A 34 1.96 -12.33 -9.82
N THR A 35 2.90 -11.80 -10.60
CA THR A 35 3.40 -10.41 -10.52
C THR A 35 2.25 -9.41 -10.54
N ARG A 36 1.28 -9.59 -11.45
CA ARG A 36 0.11 -8.70 -11.54
C ARG A 36 -0.74 -8.69 -10.26
N ARG A 37 -0.94 -9.86 -9.63
CA ARG A 37 -1.74 -9.95 -8.40
C ARG A 37 -1.01 -9.35 -7.21
N VAL A 38 0.29 -9.63 -7.07
CA VAL A 38 1.12 -9.03 -6.01
C VAL A 38 1.24 -7.50 -6.19
N LYS A 39 1.30 -7.01 -7.44
CA LYS A 39 1.26 -5.56 -7.73
C LYS A 39 -0.01 -4.91 -7.19
N ALA A 40 -1.17 -5.55 -7.29
CA ALA A 40 -2.41 -5.01 -6.73
C ALA A 40 -2.33 -4.85 -5.21
N VAL A 41 -1.83 -5.87 -4.49
CA VAL A 41 -1.57 -5.79 -3.04
C VAL A 41 -0.59 -4.66 -2.71
N GLN A 42 0.53 -4.58 -3.45
CA GLN A 42 1.53 -3.52 -3.25
C GLN A 42 0.95 -2.12 -3.49
N THR A 43 -0.01 -1.98 -4.40
CA THR A 43 -0.65 -0.70 -4.73
C THR A 43 -1.53 -0.24 -3.57
N VAL A 44 -2.43 -1.10 -3.09
CA VAL A 44 -3.31 -0.79 -1.95
C VAL A 44 -2.50 -0.43 -0.69
N LEU A 45 -1.47 -1.21 -0.38
CA LEU A 45 -0.56 -0.92 0.75
C LEU A 45 0.29 0.33 0.50
N GLY A 46 0.55 0.67 -0.76
CA GLY A 46 1.25 1.88 -1.15
C GLY A 46 0.40 3.11 -0.86
N ASP A 47 -0.82 3.13 -1.39
CA ASP A 47 -1.78 4.22 -1.22
C ASP A 47 -2.07 4.47 0.28
N HIS A 48 -2.24 3.40 1.07
CA HIS A 48 -2.38 3.52 2.53
C HIS A 48 -1.16 4.21 3.17
N GLN A 49 0.05 3.77 2.85
CA GLN A 49 1.27 4.36 3.40
C GLN A 49 1.44 5.82 2.98
N ASP A 50 1.05 6.16 1.76
CA ASP A 50 1.14 7.52 1.25
C ASP A 50 0.21 8.45 2.06
N SER A 51 -0.99 7.99 2.43
CA SER A 51 -1.86 8.71 3.39
C SER A 51 -1.25 8.82 4.80
N VAL A 52 -0.57 7.78 5.31
CA VAL A 52 0.14 7.86 6.60
C VAL A 52 1.20 8.96 6.58
N VAL A 53 2.01 9.02 5.51
CA VAL A 53 3.06 10.04 5.35
C VAL A 53 2.46 11.43 5.14
N ALA A 54 1.38 11.53 4.36
CA ALA A 54 0.68 12.79 4.14
C ALA A 54 0.14 13.38 5.46
N ARG A 55 -0.44 12.55 6.33
CA ARG A 55 -0.91 12.96 7.66
C ARG A 55 0.20 13.55 8.54
N GLU A 56 1.39 12.97 8.50
CA GLU A 56 2.55 13.50 9.23
C GLU A 56 2.94 14.89 8.69
N ALA A 57 3.00 15.06 7.38
CA ALA A 57 3.28 16.35 6.76
C ALA A 57 2.20 17.41 7.07
N LEU A 58 0.91 17.03 6.99
CA LEU A 58 -0.22 17.90 7.30
C LEU A 58 -0.20 18.36 8.75
N ARG A 59 0.17 17.47 9.69
CA ARG A 59 0.35 17.82 11.10
C ARG A 59 1.45 18.85 11.29
N MET A 60 2.59 18.69 10.60
CA MET A 60 3.68 19.66 10.65
C MET A 60 3.27 21.03 10.11
N LEU A 61 2.54 21.04 8.99
CA LEU A 61 2.00 22.27 8.40
C LEU A 61 0.98 22.96 9.33
N ALA A 62 0.12 22.18 10.00
CA ALA A 62 -0.82 22.71 10.99
C ALA A 62 -0.12 23.42 12.15
N ILE A 63 0.98 22.84 12.66
CA ILE A 63 1.79 23.43 13.73
C ILE A 63 2.43 24.74 13.26
N GLN A 64 3.01 24.75 12.06
CA GLN A 64 3.65 25.93 11.48
C GLN A 64 2.64 27.06 11.24
N ALA A 65 1.47 26.75 10.67
CA ALA A 65 0.41 27.72 10.45
C ALA A 65 -0.06 28.35 11.77
N HIS A 66 -0.29 27.53 12.79
CA HIS A 66 -0.67 28.02 14.11
C HIS A 66 0.41 28.94 14.73
N ALA A 67 1.69 28.56 14.63
CA ALA A 67 2.80 29.37 15.12
C ALA A 67 2.94 30.72 14.39
N ALA A 68 2.51 30.78 13.13
CA ALA A 68 2.45 32.01 12.33
C ALA A 68 1.18 32.85 12.58
N GLY A 69 0.26 32.40 13.46
CA GLY A 69 -1.03 33.06 13.70
C GLY A 69 -2.07 32.79 12.60
N GLU A 70 -1.80 31.87 11.69
CA GLU A 70 -2.73 31.42 10.66
C GLU A 70 -3.64 30.29 11.17
N THR A 71 -4.74 30.05 10.44
CA THR A 71 -5.67 28.98 10.79
C THR A 71 -5.08 27.59 10.51
N ALA A 72 -5.11 26.71 11.52
CA ALA A 72 -4.74 25.30 11.36
C ALA A 72 -5.89 24.41 10.83
N PHE A 73 -7.10 24.96 10.71
CA PHE A 73 -8.31 24.18 10.41
C PHE A 73 -8.24 23.45 9.07
N THR A 74 -7.75 24.12 8.02
CA THR A 74 -7.62 23.53 6.67
C THR A 74 -6.73 22.30 6.68
N TRP A 75 -5.61 22.36 7.40
CA TRP A 75 -4.68 21.23 7.54
C TRP A 75 -5.30 20.07 8.33
N GLY A 76 -6.09 20.38 9.37
CA GLY A 76 -6.85 19.38 10.12
C GLY A 76 -7.94 18.69 9.28
N LEU A 77 -8.63 19.43 8.40
CA LEU A 77 -9.61 18.86 7.47
C LEU A 77 -8.96 17.88 6.49
N LEU A 78 -7.83 18.26 5.89
CA LEU A 78 -7.07 17.39 4.99
C LEU A 78 -6.53 16.16 5.73
N TYR A 79 -6.08 16.31 6.98
CA TYR A 79 -5.62 15.19 7.79
C TYR A 79 -6.72 14.13 7.95
N GLY A 80 -7.94 14.55 8.27
CA GLY A 80 -9.09 13.65 8.42
C GLY A 80 -9.47 12.96 7.10
N GLN A 81 -9.31 13.63 5.96
CA GLN A 81 -9.53 13.02 4.65
C GLN A 81 -8.51 11.92 4.35
N GLU A 82 -7.24 12.14 4.66
CA GLU A 82 -6.19 11.12 4.50
C GLU A 82 -6.39 9.93 5.46
N GLU A 83 -6.89 10.18 6.67
CA GLU A 83 -7.27 9.09 7.59
C GLU A 83 -8.39 8.22 7.01
N ALA A 84 -9.46 8.85 6.51
CA ALA A 84 -10.55 8.13 5.84
C ALA A 84 -10.09 7.37 4.58
N ALA A 85 -9.16 7.96 3.81
CA ALA A 85 -8.57 7.31 2.64
C ALA A 85 -7.74 6.07 3.05
N ALA A 86 -6.90 6.19 4.07
CA ALA A 86 -6.11 5.08 4.60
C ALA A 86 -7.00 3.91 5.06
N GLU A 87 -8.09 4.19 5.77
CA GLU A 87 -9.06 3.18 6.21
C GLU A 87 -9.81 2.52 5.05
N ALA A 88 -10.14 3.28 4.00
CA ALA A 88 -10.74 2.72 2.79
C ALA A 88 -9.80 1.70 2.12
N ARG A 89 -8.51 2.02 1.98
CA ARG A 89 -7.52 1.10 1.39
C ARG A 89 -7.32 -0.16 2.22
N GLU A 90 -7.35 -0.05 3.54
CA GLU A 90 -7.28 -1.22 4.40
C GLU A 90 -8.48 -2.15 4.23
N ARG A 91 -9.68 -1.60 3.99
CA ARG A 91 -10.88 -2.41 3.71
C ARG A 91 -10.80 -3.16 2.37
N GLU A 92 -10.03 -2.65 1.41
CA GLU A 92 -9.77 -3.33 0.13
C GLU A 92 -8.74 -4.47 0.27
N LEU A 93 -7.87 -4.41 1.28
CA LEU A 93 -6.72 -5.31 1.45
C LEU A 93 -7.11 -6.81 1.48
N PRO A 94 -8.16 -7.25 2.20
CA PRO A 94 -8.55 -8.66 2.24
C PRO A 94 -8.89 -9.24 0.86
N GLU A 95 -9.60 -8.48 0.01
CA GLU A 95 -10.00 -8.94 -1.32
C GLU A 95 -8.79 -9.09 -2.25
N VAL A 96 -7.91 -8.07 -2.28
CA VAL A 96 -6.71 -8.12 -3.12
C VAL A 96 -5.74 -9.19 -2.64
N TRP A 97 -5.66 -9.42 -1.32
CA TRP A 97 -4.85 -10.48 -0.73
C TRP A 97 -5.37 -11.87 -1.05
N ALA A 98 -6.67 -12.13 -0.94
CA ALA A 98 -7.26 -13.42 -1.28
C ALA A 98 -6.93 -13.83 -2.72
N ARG A 99 -6.96 -12.87 -3.65
CA ARG A 99 -6.60 -13.08 -5.06
C ARG A 99 -5.11 -13.32 -5.29
N ALA A 100 -4.25 -12.69 -4.50
CA ALA A 100 -2.79 -12.84 -4.59
C ALA A 100 -2.25 -14.08 -3.86
N SER A 101 -2.99 -14.59 -2.88
CA SER A 101 -2.64 -15.78 -2.09
C SER A 101 -3.29 -17.07 -2.60
N ALA A 102 -4.13 -17.00 -3.65
CA ALA A 102 -4.84 -18.13 -4.22
C ALA A 102 -3.90 -19.33 -4.53
N PRO A 103 -4.22 -20.56 -4.08
CA PRO A 103 -3.35 -21.73 -4.24
C PRO A 103 -2.95 -22.02 -5.69
N GLY A 104 -3.88 -21.90 -6.63
CA GLY A 104 -3.62 -22.11 -8.07
C GLY A 104 -2.56 -21.16 -8.63
N LEU A 105 -2.49 -19.93 -8.12
CA LEU A 105 -1.47 -18.96 -8.55
C LEU A 105 -0.06 -19.39 -8.15
N ARG A 106 0.07 -20.08 -7.01
CA ARG A 106 1.36 -20.60 -6.52
C ARG A 106 1.71 -21.94 -7.18
N ALA A 107 0.71 -22.78 -7.44
CA ALA A 107 0.89 -24.03 -8.16
C ALA A 107 1.41 -23.78 -9.58
N ASP A 108 0.85 -22.79 -10.29
CA ASP A 108 1.27 -22.37 -11.64
C ASP A 108 2.77 -22.00 -11.73
N LEU A 109 3.42 -21.60 -10.62
CA LEU A 109 4.84 -21.21 -10.59
C LEU A 109 5.80 -22.40 -10.42
N ARG A 110 5.28 -23.58 -10.07
CA ARG A 110 6.07 -24.80 -9.81
C ARG A 110 5.99 -25.80 -10.96
N ALA A 111 5.09 -25.58 -11.91
CA ALA A 111 4.90 -26.37 -13.12
C ALA A 111 5.82 -25.86 -14.23
#